data_AF-A0A6P0DWG7-F1
#
_entry.id   AF-A0A6P0DWG7-F1
#
_cell.length_a   1.000
_cell.length_b   1.000
_cell.length_c   1.000
_cell.angle_alpha   90.00
_cell.angle_beta   90.00
_cell.angle_gamma   90.00
#
_symmetry.space_group_name_H-M   'P 1'
#
loop_
_entity.id
_entity.type
_entity.pdbx_description
1 polymer ?
#
loop_
_entity_poly.entity_id
_entity_poly.type
_entity_poly.pdbx_seq_one_letter_code
_entity_poly.pdbx_strand_id
1 'polypeptide(L)'
;LVLRFVPYIGAIIGMILPLFLALAIAPGWSLVVWVGALYLTTELISNNVLEPWLYGANTGLSPLAIIISAIFWSWLWGPLGLMLSTPLTVCLVVLGRHVPQFGVLDVLLGNEPVLEPHEKLYQRLLAGDPNEASDNAEEFL
;
A
#
# COMPACT_ATOMS: atom_id res chain seq x y z
N LEU A 1 4.81 16.13 8.47
CA LEU A 1 4.06 15.59 7.30
C LEU A 1 4.98 15.36 6.09
N VAL A 2 5.89 16.27 5.75
CA VAL A 2 6.82 16.16 4.58
C VAL A 2 7.72 14.91 4.61
N LEU A 3 8.14 14.43 5.77
CA LEU A 3 9.00 13.23 5.89
C LEU A 3 8.26 11.90 5.73
N ARG A 4 6.92 11.91 5.64
CA ARG A 4 6.10 10.69 5.59
C ARG A 4 5.91 10.13 4.16
N PHE A 5 6.53 10.76 3.17
CA PHE A 5 6.57 10.27 1.78
C PHE A 5 7.44 9.03 1.60
N VAL A 6 8.42 8.82 2.49
CA VAL A 6 9.21 7.59 2.54
C VAL A 6 8.81 6.83 3.80
N PRO A 7 8.06 5.73 3.66
CA PRO A 7 7.72 4.85 4.78
C PRO A 7 9.01 4.49 5.53
N TYR A 8 8.95 4.39 6.86
CA TYR A 8 10.07 4.04 7.75
C TYR A 8 11.19 5.09 7.93
N ILE A 9 11.61 5.82 6.89
CA ILE A 9 12.68 6.84 7.03
C ILE A 9 12.19 8.03 7.87
N GLY A 10 10.96 8.48 7.65
CA GLY A 10 10.39 9.59 8.43
C GLY A 10 10.27 9.27 9.93
N ALA A 11 9.96 8.01 10.26
CA ALA A 11 9.88 7.52 11.64
C ALA A 11 11.25 7.57 12.34
N ILE A 12 12.29 7.06 11.66
CA ILE A 12 13.66 7.03 12.20
C ILE A 12 14.19 8.45 12.40
N ILE A 13 14.07 9.32 11.39
CA ILE A 13 14.52 10.72 11.49
C ILE A 13 13.72 11.48 12.55
N GLY A 14 12.41 11.24 12.62
CA GLY A 14 11.53 11.83 13.62
C GLY A 14 11.85 11.40 15.05
N MET A 15 12.36 10.18 15.24
CA MET A 15 12.77 9.65 16.55
C MET A 15 14.12 10.23 17.01
N ILE A 16 15.06 10.48 16.10
CA ILE A 16 16.43 10.92 16.43
C ILE A 16 16.43 12.21 17.24
N LEU A 17 15.64 13.22 16.84
CA LEU A 17 15.65 14.53 17.48
C LEU A 17 15.11 14.52 18.93
N PRO A 18 13.94 13.91 19.22
CA PRO A 18 13.48 13.68 20.60
C PRO A 18 14.43 12.83 21.44
N LEU A 19 15.06 11.82 20.85
CA LEU A 19 15.99 10.93 21.56
C LEU A 19 17.25 11.69 21.99
N PHE A 20 17.80 12.52 21.11
CA PHE A 20 18.93 13.41 21.41
C PHE A 20 18.56 14.45 22.47
N LEU A 21 17.36 15.03 22.39
CA LEU A 21 16.88 15.98 23.39
C LEU A 21 16.75 15.32 24.77
N ALA A 22 16.26 14.07 24.82
CA ALA A 22 16.15 13.31 26.05
C ALA A 22 17.53 13.02 26.68
N LEU A 23 18.53 12.69 25.85
CA LEU A 23 19.92 12.51 26.28
C LEU A 23 20.55 13.82 26.80
N ALA A 24 20.21 14.95 26.18
CA ALA A 24 20.79 16.25 26.52
C ALA A 24 20.23 16.85 27.83
N ILE A 25 18.97 16.55 28.17
CA ILE A 25 18.26 17.20 29.28
C ILE A 25 18.33 16.39 30.59
N ALA A 26 18.23 15.06 30.52
CA ALA A 26 18.11 14.24 31.73
C ALA A 26 19.46 13.68 32.19
N PRO A 27 19.82 13.83 33.48
CA PRO A 27 20.92 13.08 34.06
C PRO A 27 20.48 11.61 34.25
N GLY A 28 20.81 10.76 33.28
CA GLY A 28 20.58 9.31 33.34
C GLY A 28 19.78 8.76 32.15
N TRP A 29 19.73 7.42 32.04
CA TRP A 29 19.18 6.72 30.88
C TRP A 29 17.66 6.54 30.88
N SER A 30 16.99 6.77 32.02
CA SER A 30 15.57 6.49 32.19
C SER A 30 14.70 7.24 31.18
N LEU A 31 14.90 8.55 31.03
CA LEU A 31 14.13 9.38 30.10
C LEU A 31 14.30 8.92 28.64
N VAL A 32 15.53 8.55 28.26
CA VAL A 32 15.88 8.08 26.91
C VAL A 32 15.16 6.76 26.60
N VAL A 33 15.14 5.83 27.56
CA VAL A 33 14.44 4.55 27.43
C VAL A 33 12.93 4.78 27.27
N TRP A 34 12.33 5.68 28.06
CA TRP A 34 10.90 6.00 27.95
C TRP A 34 10.54 6.65 26.62
N VAL A 35 11.34 7.61 26.15
CA VAL A 35 11.11 8.25 24.84
C VAL A 35 11.26 7.24 23.71
N GLY A 36 12.31 6.41 23.73
CA GLY A 36 12.51 5.35 22.74
C GLY A 36 11.36 4.35 22.73
N ALA A 37 10.92 3.89 23.92
CA ALA A 37 9.81 2.95 24.05
C ALA A 37 8.50 3.53 23.51
N LEU A 38 8.16 4.77 23.88
CA LEU A 38 6.92 5.42 23.44
C LEU A 38 6.89 5.60 21.92
N TYR A 39 8.01 6.03 21.34
CA TYR A 39 8.12 6.22 19.90
C TYR A 39 8.02 4.88 19.15
N LEU A 40 8.71 3.84 19.65
CA LEU A 40 8.67 2.50 19.08
C LEU A 40 7.27 1.88 19.14
N THR A 41 6.58 1.97 20.28
CA THR A 41 5.21 1.42 20.42
C THR A 41 4.22 2.16 19.53
N THR A 42 4.34 3.49 19.42
CA THR A 42 3.46 4.30 18.59
C THR A 42 3.65 3.98 17.11
N GLU A 43 4.90 3.88 16.65
CA GLU A 43 5.21 3.47 15.28
C GLU A 43 4.76 2.03 14.99
N LEU A 44 4.98 1.10 15.93
CA LEU A 44 4.54 -0.28 15.75
C LEU A 44 3.02 -0.38 15.60
N ILE A 45 2.26 0.33 16.44
CA ILE A 45 0.80 0.40 16.37
C ILE A 45 0.37 1.09 15.07
N SER A 46 1.04 2.18 14.69
CA SER A 46 0.70 2.92 13.48
C SER A 46 0.86 2.04 12.23
N ASN A 47 2.02 1.39 12.08
CA ASN A 47 2.35 0.60 10.89
C ASN A 47 1.63 -0.76 10.85
N ASN A 48 1.37 -1.39 12.00
CA ASN A 48 0.73 -2.72 12.03
C ASN A 48 -0.79 -2.69 12.25
N VAL A 49 -1.35 -1.60 12.77
CA VAL A 49 -2.79 -1.52 13.11
C VAL A 49 -3.47 -0.39 12.35
N LEU A 50 -2.96 0.85 12.42
CA LEU A 50 -3.60 1.96 11.70
C LEU A 50 -3.50 1.78 10.19
N GLU A 51 -2.33 1.42 9.66
CA GLU A 51 -2.16 1.28 8.22
C GLU A 51 -3.11 0.23 7.61
N PRO A 52 -3.21 -1.02 8.09
CA PRO A 52 -4.17 -1.96 7.54
C PRO A 52 -5.63 -1.58 7.83
N TRP A 53 -5.91 -0.85 8.91
CA TRP A 53 -7.27 -0.42 9.21
C TRP A 53 -7.74 0.77 8.36
N LEU A 54 -6.86 1.75 8.09
CA LEU A 54 -7.15 2.92 7.23
C LEU A 54 -6.99 2.62 5.75
N TYR A 55 -5.96 1.84 5.37
CA TYR A 55 -5.61 1.53 3.99
C TYR A 55 -5.93 0.08 3.61
N GLY A 56 -6.80 -0.60 4.36
CA GLY A 56 -7.22 -2.00 4.16
C GLY A 56 -7.89 -2.32 2.82
N ALA A 57 -7.84 -1.42 1.86
CA ALA A 57 -8.24 -1.66 0.49
C ALA A 57 -7.07 -2.29 -0.27
N ASN A 58 -7.28 -3.52 -0.76
CA ASN A 58 -6.54 -4.09 -1.87
C ASN A 58 -6.33 -2.97 -2.90
N THR A 59 -5.09 -2.53 -3.13
CA THR A 59 -4.75 -1.37 -3.97
C THR A 59 -5.09 -1.56 -5.45
N GLY A 60 -5.90 -2.55 -5.79
CA GLY A 60 -6.24 -2.93 -7.16
C GLY A 60 -5.03 -3.40 -7.96
N LEU A 61 -3.87 -3.61 -7.32
CA LEU A 61 -2.63 -4.03 -7.96
C LEU A 61 -2.50 -5.54 -7.94
N SER A 62 -2.16 -6.12 -9.10
CA SER A 62 -1.86 -7.54 -9.20
C SER A 62 -0.59 -7.89 -8.38
N PRO A 63 -0.56 -9.01 -7.64
CA PRO A 63 0.65 -9.44 -6.93
C PRO A 63 1.88 -9.56 -7.83
N LEU A 64 1.70 -9.97 -9.09
CA LEU A 64 2.77 -10.03 -10.09
C LEU A 64 3.28 -8.64 -10.44
N ALA A 65 2.38 -7.66 -10.56
CA ALA A 65 2.74 -6.26 -10.85
C ALA A 65 3.64 -5.68 -9.75
N ILE A 66 3.34 -5.99 -8.48
CA ILE A 66 4.14 -5.57 -7.33
C ILE A 66 5.55 -6.17 -7.41
N ILE A 67 5.67 -7.47 -7.72
CA ILE A 67 6.97 -8.15 -7.81
C ILE A 67 7.80 -7.59 -8.97
N ILE A 68 7.21 -7.48 -10.17
CA ILE A 68 7.91 -6.96 -11.35
C ILE A 68 8.37 -5.52 -11.11
N SER A 69 7.50 -4.69 -10.54
CA SER A 69 7.83 -3.31 -10.24
C SER A 69 8.94 -3.20 -9.19
N ALA A 70 8.87 -4.01 -8.13
CA ALA A 70 9.93 -4.07 -7.11
C ALA A 70 11.28 -4.42 -7.72
N ILE A 71 11.34 -5.39 -8.63
CA ILE A 71 12.58 -5.75 -9.32
C ILE A 71 13.06 -4.61 -10.22
N PHE A 72 12.16 -4.01 -11.00
CA PHE A 72 12.48 -2.92 -11.93
C PHE A 72 13.07 -1.70 -11.19
N TRP A 73 12.38 -1.21 -10.16
CA TRP A 73 12.83 -0.05 -9.38
C TRP A 73 14.09 -0.36 -8.56
N SER A 74 14.19 -1.57 -8.01
CA SER A 74 15.41 -2.00 -7.29
C SER A 74 16.62 -2.08 -8.21
N TRP A 75 16.45 -2.53 -9.45
CA TRP A 75 17.52 -2.54 -10.44
C TRP A 75 17.94 -1.13 -10.86
N LEU A 76 16.99 -0.20 -10.96
CA LEU A 76 17.26 1.17 -11.37
C LEU A 76 18.05 1.93 -10.29
N TRP A 77 17.54 1.98 -9.05
CA TRP A 77 18.04 2.87 -7.98
C TRP A 77 18.56 2.13 -6.73
N GLY A 78 18.66 0.79 -6.79
CA GLY A 78 19.11 -0.02 -5.65
C GLY A 78 18.07 -0.09 -4.51
N PRO A 79 18.50 -0.12 -3.23
CA PRO A 79 17.60 -0.24 -2.08
C PRO A 79 16.58 0.90 -1.95
N LEU A 80 16.93 2.11 -2.41
CA LEU A 80 16.02 3.25 -2.43
C LEU A 80 14.88 3.05 -3.43
N GLY A 81 15.15 2.38 -4.54
CA GLY A 81 14.14 2.02 -5.54
C GLY A 81 13.13 1.01 -4.99
N LEU A 82 13.56 0.05 -4.17
CA LEU A 82 12.66 -0.89 -3.49
C LEU A 82 11.68 -0.14 -2.56
N MET A 83 12.18 0.80 -1.75
CA MET A 83 11.36 1.58 -0.81
C MET A 83 10.31 2.44 -1.53
N LEU A 84 10.65 2.97 -2.71
CA LEU A 84 9.76 3.82 -3.51
C LEU A 84 8.93 3.04 -4.54
N SER A 85 9.15 1.73 -4.68
CA SER A 85 8.52 0.92 -5.72
C SER A 85 7.00 0.96 -5.61
N THR A 86 6.45 0.67 -4.44
CA THR A 86 5.00 0.65 -4.20
C THR A 86 4.30 1.96 -4.57
N PRO A 87 4.70 3.14 -4.03
CA PRO A 87 4.04 4.39 -4.38
C PRO A 87 4.22 4.78 -5.85
N LEU A 88 5.40 4.54 -6.45
CA LEU A 88 5.62 4.82 -7.88
C LEU A 88 4.76 3.94 -8.79
N THR A 89 4.58 2.66 -8.43
CA THR A 89 3.72 1.73 -9.18
C THR A 89 2.27 2.17 -9.14
N VAL A 90 1.78 2.57 -7.96
CA VAL A 90 0.42 3.09 -7.82
C VAL A 90 0.21 4.31 -8.71
N CYS A 91 1.17 5.25 -8.73
CA CYS A 91 1.10 6.42 -9.62
C CYS A 91 1.02 6.02 -11.10
N LEU A 92 1.79 5.04 -11.54
CA LEU A 92 1.77 4.54 -12.92
C LEU A 92 0.42 3.90 -13.29
N VAL A 93 -0.16 3.12 -12.39
CA VAL A 93 -1.48 2.50 -12.62
C VAL A 93 -2.58 3.54 -12.65
N VAL A 94 -2.57 4.51 -11.72
CA VAL A 94 -3.53 5.62 -11.70
C VAL A 94 -3.42 6.47 -12.97
N LEU A 95 -2.20 6.71 -13.47
CA LEU A 95 -1.99 7.36 -14.77
C LEU A 95 -2.60 6.56 -15.91
N GLY A 96 -2.44 5.23 -15.91
CA GLY A 96 -3.07 4.34 -16.89
C GLY A 96 -4.59 4.43 -16.91
N ARG A 97 -5.21 4.60 -15.74
CA ARG A 97 -6.67 4.75 -15.61
C ARG A 97 -7.21 6.09 -16.10
N HIS A 98 -6.47 7.17 -15.88
CA HIS A 98 -6.94 8.52 -16.20
C HIS A 98 -6.51 9.01 -17.58
N VAL A 99 -5.44 8.42 -18.15
CA VAL A 99 -4.91 8.80 -19.45
C VAL A 99 -5.07 7.63 -20.42
N PRO A 100 -5.93 7.75 -21.45
CA PRO A 100 -6.25 6.63 -22.35
C PRO A 100 -5.04 6.09 -23.12
N GLN A 101 -3.99 6.90 -23.30
CA GLN A 101 -2.73 6.49 -23.94
C GLN A 101 -1.92 5.51 -23.08
N PHE A 102 -2.13 5.49 -21.76
CA PHE A 102 -1.44 4.62 -20.81
C PHE A 102 -2.31 3.48 -20.28
N GLY A 103 -3.50 3.24 -20.86
CA GLY A 103 -4.44 2.20 -20.40
C GLY A 103 -3.85 0.78 -20.36
N VAL A 104 -2.81 0.50 -21.15
CA VAL A 104 -2.08 -0.78 -21.10
C VAL A 104 -1.46 -1.04 -19.73
N LEU A 105 -1.05 0.00 -19.00
CA LEU A 105 -0.50 -0.14 -17.65
C LEU A 105 -1.56 -0.61 -16.66
N ASP A 106 -2.79 -0.13 -16.78
CA ASP A 106 -3.90 -0.57 -15.92
C ASP A 106 -4.29 -2.02 -16.23
N VAL A 107 -4.28 -2.43 -17.50
CA VAL A 107 -4.56 -3.82 -17.89
C VAL A 107 -3.46 -4.79 -17.43
N LEU A 108 -2.18 -4.38 -17.50
CA LEU A 108 -1.06 -5.24 -17.13
C LEU A 108 -0.80 -5.28 -15.62
N LEU A 109 -1.03 -4.17 -14.92
CA LEU A 109 -0.66 -4.02 -13.51
C LEU A 109 -1.87 -4.00 -12.56
N GLY A 110 -3.05 -3.70 -13.09
CA GLY A 110 -4.31 -3.73 -12.37
C GLY A 110 -4.85 -5.15 -12.18
N ASN A 111 -5.72 -5.30 -11.20
CA ASN A 111 -6.47 -6.51 -10.91
C ASN A 111 -7.93 -6.17 -10.59
N GLU A 112 -8.41 -5.04 -11.12
CA GLU A 112 -9.82 -4.67 -10.97
C GLU A 112 -10.68 -5.57 -11.86
N PRO A 113 -11.79 -6.10 -11.33
CA PRO A 113 -12.71 -6.87 -12.13
C PRO A 113 -13.26 -5.99 -13.25
N VAL A 114 -13.20 -6.49 -14.49
CA VAL A 114 -13.66 -5.77 -15.70
C VAL A 114 -15.15 -5.42 -15.65
N LEU A 115 -15.93 -6.15 -14.86
CA LEU A 115 -17.37 -5.98 -14.69
C LEU A 115 -17.71 -5.94 -13.21
N GLU A 116 -18.61 -5.04 -12.84
CA GLU A 116 -19.17 -5.01 -11.49
C GLU A 116 -19.95 -6.31 -11.21
N PRO A 117 -20.08 -6.72 -9.93
CA PRO A 117 -20.76 -7.97 -9.56
C PRO A 117 -22.16 -8.12 -10.18
N HIS A 118 -22.92 -7.02 -10.21
CA HIS A 118 -24.25 -7.00 -10.79
C HIS A 118 -24.23 -7.17 -12.32
N GLU A 119 -23.24 -6.61 -13.01
CA GLU A 119 -23.08 -6.74 -14.47
C GLU A 119 -22.65 -8.16 -14.87
N LYS A 120 -21.79 -8.81 -14.06
CA LYS A 120 -21.45 -10.23 -14.25
C LYS A 120 -22.68 -11.12 -14.18
N LEU A 121 -23.58 -10.86 -13.21
CA LEU A 121 -24.84 -11.58 -13.09
C LEU A 121 -25.70 -11.43 -14.35
N TYR A 122 -25.90 -10.19 -14.82
CA TYR A 122 -26.64 -9.93 -16.06
C TYR A 122 -26.02 -10.59 -17.28
N GLN A 123 -24.69 -10.55 -17.41
CA GLN A 123 -23.98 -11.19 -18.52
C GLN A 123 -24.19 -12.71 -18.53
N ARG A 124 -24.10 -13.37 -17.37
CA ARG A 124 -24.31 -14.82 -17.26
C ARG A 124 -25.76 -15.23 -17.55
N LEU A 125 -26.73 -14.43 -17.09
CA LEU A 125 -28.14 -14.61 -17.43
C LEU A 125 -28.39 -14.47 -18.95
N LEU A 126 -27.79 -13.46 -19.59
CA LEU A 126 -27.90 -13.25 -21.05
C LEU A 126 -27.16 -14.33 -21.85
N ALA A 127 -26.08 -14.89 -21.32
CA ALA A 127 -25.36 -16.01 -21.91
C ALA A 127 -26.11 -17.35 -21.81
N GLY A 128 -27.24 -17.39 -21.08
CA GLY A 128 -28.06 -18.58 -20.92
C GLY A 128 -27.50 -19.59 -19.91
N ASP A 129 -26.62 -19.16 -19.00
CA ASP A 129 -26.08 -20.01 -17.93
C ASP A 129 -26.59 -19.55 -16.55
N PRO A 130 -27.79 -20.02 -16.14
CA PRO A 130 -28.41 -19.60 -14.89
C PRO A 130 -27.75 -20.22 -13.65
N ASN A 131 -27.04 -21.34 -13.78
CA ASN A 131 -26.38 -22.00 -12.65
C ASN A 131 -25.16 -21.18 -12.20
N GLU A 132 -24.33 -20.75 -13.15
CA GLU A 132 -23.19 -19.89 -12.82
C GLU A 132 -23.65 -18.51 -12.31
N ALA A 133 -24.82 -18.02 -12.74
CA ALA A 133 -25.41 -16.80 -12.21
C ALA A 133 -25.84 -16.95 -10.74
N SER A 134 -26.45 -18.08 -10.34
CA SER A 134 -26.80 -18.32 -8.93
C SER A 134 -25.56 -18.48 -8.05
N ASP A 135 -24.55 -19.21 -8.53
CA ASP A 135 -23.31 -19.42 -7.77
C ASP A 135 -22.59 -18.09 -7.50
N ASN A 136 -22.50 -17.21 -8.52
CA ASN A 136 -21.96 -15.87 -8.34
C ASN A 136 -22.81 -15.05 -7.35
N ALA A 137 -24.14 -15.14 -7.39
CA ALA A 137 -25.02 -14.38 -6.49
C ALA A 137 -24.90 -14.81 -5.02
N GLU A 138 -24.70 -16.10 -4.76
CA GLU A 138 -24.51 -16.64 -3.40
C GLU A 138 -23.17 -16.22 -2.78
N GLU A 139 -22.12 -16.03 -3.57
CA GLU A 139 -20.81 -15.58 -3.09
C GLU A 139 -20.82 -14.12 -2.57
N PHE A 140 -21.82 -13.32 -2.96
CA PHE A 140 -21.97 -11.90 -2.58
C PHE A 140 -23.00 -11.64 -1.46
N LEU A 141 -23.72 -12.66 -0.97
CA LEU A 141 -24.68 -12.55 0.15
C LEU A 141 -24.03 -12.85 1.50
#